data_AF-A0A257LX47-F1
#
_entry.id   AF-A0A257LX47-F1
#
_cell.length_a   1.000
_cell.length_b   1.000
_cell.length_c   1.000
_cell.angle_alpha   90.00
_cell.angle_beta   90.00
_cell.angle_gamma   90.00
#
_symmetry.space_group_name_H-M   'P 1'
#
loop_
_entity.id
_entity.type
_entity.pdbx_description
1 polymer ?
#
loop_
_entity_poly.entity_id
_entity_poly.type
_entity_poly.pdbx_seq_one_letter_code
_entity_poly.pdbx_strand_id
1 'polypeptide(L)'
;MFLIEDPLFFGNDPHWPLTMHGQKLVLHRASMQACAAELCAAGHQVTIVEAPLGRETDSARLLENFFTKTPATLHLADPADDVLMRRIQRYAAKHKVALKVHPSPNFLTPAPVLEKFCSGPKKSSMARFYEAQRKRLGILLEDDGSPIGGKWSFDTENRERLPAHHPVPIEPRAHASVHLREAIDYVSRRFPDHLGSLEHFRWPVTRDEADVWYQSFLDERFSSFGDYEDSISTRHAFLFHSAITPMLNIGLLDPQQVVDRALSHALRHQVPMNSLEGFIRQVIGWREFMHGLYCHRGVMVRNGNFWQFDRPMPKGFYDASTGIPP
;
A
#
# COMPACT_ATOMS: atom_id res chain seq x y z
N MET A 1 -11.32 17.10 -11.79
CA MET A 1 -10.44 16.01 -11.32
C MET A 1 -11.10 14.69 -11.69
N PHE A 2 -10.30 13.68 -12.05
CA PHE A 2 -10.82 12.37 -12.44
C PHE A 2 -10.29 11.32 -11.47
N LEU A 3 -11.19 10.48 -10.95
CA LEU A 3 -10.83 9.27 -10.21
C LEU A 3 -11.22 8.09 -11.09
N ILE A 4 -10.26 7.27 -11.48
CA ILE A 4 -10.45 6.26 -12.53
C ILE A 4 -10.32 4.86 -11.92
N GLU A 5 -11.34 4.04 -12.11
CA GLU A 5 -11.31 2.62 -11.81
C GLU A 5 -10.52 1.89 -12.92
N ASP A 6 -9.19 1.84 -12.77
CA ASP A 6 -8.32 1.31 -13.82
C ASP A 6 -8.48 -0.22 -14.02
N PRO A 7 -8.49 -0.72 -15.26
CA PRO A 7 -8.65 -2.15 -15.55
C PRO A 7 -7.59 -3.07 -14.95
N LEU A 8 -6.36 -2.57 -14.76
CA LEU A 8 -5.31 -3.33 -14.08
C LEU A 8 -5.70 -3.67 -12.63
N PHE A 9 -6.58 -2.88 -12.02
CA PHE A 9 -7.05 -3.06 -10.65
C PHE A 9 -8.47 -3.61 -10.55
N PHE A 10 -9.35 -3.33 -11.51
CA PHE A 10 -10.72 -3.82 -11.51
C PHE A 10 -10.90 -5.09 -12.38
N GLY A 11 -9.81 -5.63 -12.92
CA GLY A 11 -9.72 -7.02 -13.40
C GLY A 11 -10.17 -7.26 -14.83
N ASN A 12 -10.63 -6.24 -15.56
CA ASN A 12 -11.09 -6.34 -16.95
C ASN A 12 -9.99 -6.01 -17.99
N ASP A 13 -8.72 -6.06 -17.59
CA ASP A 13 -7.60 -5.87 -18.52
C ASP A 13 -7.39 -7.10 -19.42
N PRO A 14 -7.35 -6.94 -20.77
CA PRO A 14 -7.19 -8.07 -21.69
C PRO A 14 -5.80 -8.69 -21.69
N HIS A 15 -4.77 -7.98 -21.19
CA HIS A 15 -3.38 -8.47 -21.20
C HIS A 15 -2.95 -9.02 -19.85
N TRP A 16 -3.48 -8.42 -18.77
CA TRP A 16 -3.19 -8.79 -17.39
C TRP A 16 -4.50 -8.97 -16.60
N PRO A 17 -5.35 -9.93 -16.97
CA PRO A 17 -6.60 -10.17 -16.26
C PRO A 17 -6.29 -10.64 -14.84
N LEU A 18 -6.89 -9.99 -13.84
CA LEU A 18 -6.71 -10.29 -12.43
C LEU A 18 -8.06 -10.48 -11.75
N THR A 19 -8.27 -11.64 -11.15
CA THR A 19 -9.40 -11.85 -10.23
C THR A 19 -9.03 -11.28 -8.87
N MET A 20 -9.47 -10.06 -8.60
CA MET A 20 -9.15 -9.37 -7.35
C MET A 20 -10.00 -9.87 -6.18
N HIS A 21 -9.44 -9.75 -4.98
CA HIS A 21 -10.19 -9.98 -3.75
C HIS A 21 -11.32 -8.97 -3.61
N GLY A 22 -12.54 -9.42 -3.31
CA GLY A 22 -13.73 -8.58 -3.23
C GLY A 22 -13.57 -7.40 -2.26
N GLN A 23 -13.05 -7.63 -1.04
CA GLN A 23 -12.76 -6.53 -0.10
C GLN A 23 -11.78 -5.49 -0.64
N LYS A 24 -10.82 -5.86 -1.50
CA LYS A 24 -9.91 -4.87 -2.11
C LYS A 24 -10.68 -3.97 -3.10
N LEU A 25 -11.57 -4.56 -3.89
CA LEU A 25 -12.47 -3.79 -4.77
C LEU A 25 -13.38 -2.87 -3.97
N VAL A 26 -13.95 -3.36 -2.86
CA VAL A 26 -14.80 -2.56 -1.96
C VAL A 26 -14.01 -1.40 -1.36
N LEU A 27 -12.79 -1.65 -0.87
CA LEU A 27 -11.93 -0.60 -0.31
C LEU A 27 -11.65 0.51 -1.33
N HIS A 28 -11.25 0.15 -2.56
CA HIS A 28 -11.00 1.14 -3.61
C HIS A 28 -12.27 1.91 -3.98
N ARG A 29 -13.39 1.22 -4.23
CA ARG A 29 -14.66 1.88 -4.57
C ARG A 29 -15.12 2.84 -3.47
N ALA A 30 -15.16 2.37 -2.22
CA ALA A 30 -15.63 3.17 -1.10
C ALA A 30 -14.71 4.38 -0.84
N SER A 31 -13.39 4.18 -0.85
CA SER A 31 -12.44 5.28 -0.62
C SER A 31 -12.40 6.30 -1.77
N MET A 32 -12.58 5.86 -3.02
CA MET A 32 -12.74 6.77 -4.15
C MET A 32 -14.01 7.61 -4.02
N GLN A 33 -15.13 7.02 -3.59
CA GLN A 33 -16.36 7.77 -3.34
C GLN A 33 -16.23 8.77 -2.19
N ALA A 34 -15.62 8.36 -1.08
CA ALA A 34 -15.36 9.25 0.05
C ALA A 34 -14.46 10.43 -0.35
N CYS A 35 -13.35 10.14 -1.07
CA CYS A 35 -12.45 11.17 -1.59
C CYS A 35 -13.15 12.12 -2.57
N ALA A 36 -13.99 11.61 -3.47
CA ALA A 36 -14.78 12.44 -4.37
C ALA A 36 -15.74 13.37 -3.61
N ALA A 37 -16.42 12.85 -2.58
CA ALA A 37 -17.32 13.65 -1.75
C ALA A 37 -16.56 14.77 -1.02
N GLU A 38 -15.40 14.46 -0.43
CA GLU A 38 -14.56 15.44 0.26
C GLU A 38 -14.04 16.54 -0.70
N LEU A 39 -13.54 16.16 -1.87
CA LEU A 39 -13.07 17.10 -2.88
C LEU A 39 -14.21 17.98 -3.44
N CYS A 40 -15.39 17.41 -3.65
CA CYS A 40 -16.58 18.17 -4.05
C CYS A 40 -17.00 19.16 -2.97
N ALA A 41 -16.97 18.77 -1.69
CA ALA A 41 -17.25 19.66 -0.56
C ALA A 41 -16.23 20.81 -0.47
N ALA A 42 -14.97 20.57 -0.88
CA ALA A 42 -13.94 21.59 -1.01
C ALA A 42 -14.06 22.47 -2.28
N GLY A 43 -15.11 22.29 -3.09
CA GLY A 43 -15.39 23.10 -4.28
C GLY A 43 -14.74 22.62 -5.57
N HIS A 44 -14.16 21.41 -5.59
CA HIS A 44 -13.61 20.83 -6.82
C HIS A 44 -14.68 20.11 -7.65
N GLN A 45 -14.56 20.17 -8.97
CA GLN A 45 -15.34 19.30 -9.86
C GLN A 45 -14.66 17.94 -9.96
N VAL A 46 -15.33 16.88 -9.52
CA VAL A 46 -14.80 15.51 -9.54
C VAL A 46 -15.70 14.60 -10.38
N THR A 47 -15.10 13.73 -11.17
CA THR A 47 -15.80 12.69 -11.92
C THR A 47 -15.14 11.35 -11.64
N ILE A 48 -15.94 10.38 -11.20
CA ILE A 48 -15.52 8.99 -11.09
C ILE A 48 -15.76 8.32 -12.44
N VAL A 49 -14.72 7.70 -13.00
CA VAL A 49 -14.79 6.93 -14.24
C VAL A 49 -14.80 5.46 -13.86
N GLU A 50 -15.97 4.83 -13.98
CA GLU A 50 -16.16 3.41 -13.63
C GLU A 50 -15.51 2.47 -14.65
N ALA A 51 -15.04 1.31 -14.17
CA ALA A 51 -14.53 0.25 -15.03
C ALA A 51 -15.68 -0.35 -15.86
N PRO A 52 -15.60 -0.46 -17.20
CA PRO A 52 -16.73 -0.89 -18.02
C PRO A 52 -17.15 -2.35 -17.75
N LEU A 53 -18.46 -2.59 -17.75
CA LEU A 53 -19.07 -3.91 -17.55
C LEU A 53 -18.94 -4.82 -18.78
N GLY A 54 -18.57 -6.08 -18.54
CA GLY A 54 -18.65 -7.16 -19.52
C GLY A 54 -17.82 -6.96 -20.79
N ARG A 55 -16.90 -5.99 -20.79
CA ARG A 55 -16.02 -5.67 -21.91
C ARG A 55 -14.61 -5.54 -21.39
N GLU A 56 -13.71 -6.29 -22.02
CA GLU A 56 -12.28 -6.11 -21.80
C GLU A 56 -11.86 -4.71 -22.28
N THR A 57 -11.15 -3.99 -21.43
CA THR A 57 -10.54 -2.71 -21.79
C THR A 57 -9.21 -2.59 -21.08
N ASP A 58 -8.23 -1.96 -21.72
CA ASP A 58 -7.02 -1.56 -21.02
C ASP A 58 -7.10 -0.09 -20.60
N SER A 59 -6.12 0.35 -19.80
CA SER A 59 -6.03 1.72 -19.29
C SER A 59 -6.07 2.76 -20.41
N ALA A 60 -5.42 2.50 -21.57
CA ALA A 60 -5.36 3.46 -22.67
C ALA A 60 -6.70 3.59 -23.39
N ARG A 61 -7.35 2.46 -23.70
CA ARG A 61 -8.71 2.42 -24.28
C ARG A 61 -9.74 3.05 -23.36
N LEU A 62 -9.61 2.89 -22.05
CA LEU A 62 -10.48 3.55 -21.08
C LEU A 62 -10.38 5.07 -21.20
N LEU A 63 -9.16 5.61 -21.29
CA LEU A 63 -8.94 7.05 -21.52
C LEU A 63 -9.48 7.51 -22.88
N GLU A 64 -9.31 6.72 -23.94
CA GLU A 64 -9.86 7.02 -25.28
C GLU A 64 -11.39 7.10 -25.28
N ASN A 65 -12.06 6.16 -24.61
CA ASN A 65 -13.52 6.12 -24.53
C ASN A 65 -14.08 7.23 -23.64
N PHE A 66 -13.35 7.59 -22.58
CA PHE A 66 -13.78 8.59 -21.62
C PHE A 66 -13.62 10.02 -22.15
N PHE A 67 -12.45 10.36 -22.69
CA PHE A 67 -12.18 11.70 -23.20
C PHE A 67 -12.79 11.91 -24.59
N THR A 68 -14.08 12.24 -24.64
CA THR A 68 -14.79 12.60 -25.88
C THR A 68 -14.18 13.83 -26.59
N LYS A 69 -13.52 14.70 -25.83
CA LYS A 69 -12.64 15.76 -26.33
C LYS A 69 -11.26 15.57 -25.71
N THR A 70 -10.25 15.47 -26.56
CA THR A 70 -8.85 15.32 -26.12
C THR A 70 -8.41 16.52 -25.28
N PRO A 71 -7.95 16.32 -24.03
CA PRO A 71 -7.47 17.41 -23.20
C PRO A 71 -6.14 17.96 -23.74
N ALA A 72 -5.91 19.27 -23.61
CA ALA A 72 -4.62 19.86 -23.97
C ALA A 72 -3.49 19.40 -23.04
N THR A 73 -3.79 19.17 -21.76
CA THR A 73 -2.81 18.79 -20.74
C THR A 73 -3.43 17.82 -19.74
N LEU A 74 -2.66 16.81 -19.34
CA LEU A 74 -3.00 15.88 -18.27
C LEU A 74 -1.99 16.02 -17.14
N HIS A 75 -2.49 16.27 -15.93
CA HIS A 75 -1.71 16.28 -14.70
C HIS A 75 -1.94 14.95 -13.97
N LEU A 76 -0.86 14.28 -13.58
CA LEU A 76 -0.89 12.97 -12.95
C LEU A 76 0.12 12.95 -11.81
N ALA A 77 -0.28 12.55 -10.60
CA ALA A 77 0.68 12.09 -9.60
C ALA A 77 1.19 10.71 -10.03
N ASP A 78 2.50 10.50 -10.00
CA ASP A 78 3.12 9.24 -10.44
C ASP A 78 2.41 8.04 -9.78
N PRO A 79 1.75 7.16 -10.57
CA PRO A 79 1.04 6.02 -10.04
C PRO A 79 1.96 4.96 -9.44
N ALA A 80 3.29 5.09 -9.63
CA ALA A 80 4.27 4.08 -9.27
C ALA A 80 3.91 2.69 -9.84
N ASP A 81 3.37 2.67 -11.07
CA ASP A 81 3.08 1.46 -11.83
C ASP A 81 3.61 1.54 -13.26
N ASP A 82 4.43 0.55 -13.62
CA ASP A 82 5.16 0.48 -14.89
C ASP A 82 4.23 0.26 -16.10
N VAL A 83 3.18 -0.56 -15.97
CA VAL A 83 2.27 -0.86 -17.08
C VAL A 83 1.33 0.33 -17.32
N LEU A 84 0.76 0.88 -16.24
CA LEU A 84 -0.13 2.02 -16.27
C LEU A 84 0.57 3.26 -16.81
N MET A 85 1.75 3.60 -16.30
CA MET A 85 2.53 4.76 -16.76
C MET A 85 2.83 4.66 -18.26
N ARG A 86 3.29 3.50 -18.75
CA ARG A 86 3.52 3.28 -20.19
C ARG A 86 2.25 3.44 -21.03
N ARG A 87 1.09 3.01 -20.53
CA ARG A 87 -0.19 3.18 -21.23
C ARG A 87 -0.60 4.65 -21.30
N ILE A 88 -0.48 5.39 -20.19
CA ILE A 88 -0.78 6.82 -20.15
C ILE A 88 0.17 7.62 -21.06
N GLN A 89 1.46 7.31 -21.04
CA GLN A 89 2.45 7.95 -21.93
C GLN A 89 2.14 7.68 -23.41
N ARG A 90 1.78 6.43 -23.77
CA ARG A 90 1.37 6.09 -25.14
C ARG A 90 0.11 6.84 -25.57
N TYR A 91 -0.90 6.91 -24.71
CA TYR A 91 -2.10 7.71 -24.95
C TYR A 91 -1.74 9.18 -25.21
N ALA A 92 -0.93 9.78 -24.32
CA ALA A 92 -0.55 11.18 -24.43
C ALA A 92 0.23 11.47 -25.72
N ALA A 93 1.19 10.61 -26.09
CA ALA A 93 1.96 10.75 -27.32
C ALA A 93 1.07 10.63 -28.57
N LYS A 94 0.19 9.61 -28.62
CA LYS A 94 -0.75 9.39 -29.73
C LYS A 94 -1.67 10.58 -29.95
N HIS A 95 -2.18 11.18 -28.88
CA HIS A 95 -3.17 12.25 -28.92
C HIS A 95 -2.58 13.66 -28.78
N LYS A 96 -1.23 13.80 -28.76
CA LYS A 96 -0.51 15.07 -28.59
C LYS A 96 -0.95 15.84 -27.33
N VAL A 97 -1.23 15.11 -26.26
CA VAL A 97 -1.59 15.65 -24.95
C VAL A 97 -0.31 15.98 -24.19
N ALA A 98 -0.20 17.18 -23.62
CA ALA A 98 0.92 17.49 -22.74
C ALA A 98 0.77 16.74 -21.40
N LEU A 99 1.61 15.72 -21.16
CA LEU A 99 1.61 14.98 -19.91
C LEU A 99 2.54 15.63 -18.87
N LYS A 100 1.99 15.99 -17.71
CA LYS A 100 2.70 16.53 -16.55
C LYS A 100 2.62 15.52 -15.40
N VAL A 101 3.70 14.76 -15.21
CA VAL A 101 3.82 13.81 -14.10
C VAL A 101 4.46 14.52 -12.90
N HIS A 102 3.78 14.45 -11.75
CA HIS A 102 4.23 14.98 -10.46
C HIS A 102 4.72 13.82 -9.59
N PRO A 103 5.66 14.04 -8.67
CA PRO A 103 6.04 13.02 -7.69
C PRO A 103 4.82 12.49 -6.93
N SER A 104 4.78 11.19 -6.70
CA SER A 104 3.75 10.58 -5.87
C SER A 104 3.90 11.06 -4.42
N PRO A 105 2.82 11.52 -3.76
CA PRO A 105 2.89 11.85 -2.32
C PRO A 105 3.04 10.59 -1.46
N ASN A 106 2.88 9.40 -2.03
CA ASN A 106 2.83 8.15 -1.29
C ASN A 106 4.21 7.57 -0.93
N PHE A 107 5.31 8.30 -1.21
CA PHE A 107 6.68 7.84 -0.95
C PHE A 107 7.54 8.96 -0.38
N LEU A 108 8.38 8.61 0.60
CA LEU A 108 9.28 9.54 1.30
C LEU A 108 10.61 9.76 0.57
N THR A 109 10.95 8.85 -0.34
CA THR A 109 12.28 8.81 -0.95
C THR A 109 12.25 9.41 -2.35
N PRO A 110 12.94 10.55 -2.58
CA PRO A 110 12.99 11.15 -3.91
C PRO A 110 13.66 10.23 -4.94
N ALA A 111 13.23 10.34 -6.20
CA ALA A 111 13.76 9.51 -7.29
C ALA A 111 15.30 9.51 -7.42
N PRO A 112 16.02 10.65 -7.28
CA PRO A 112 17.49 10.64 -7.33
C PRO A 112 18.15 9.80 -6.22
N VAL A 113 17.50 9.70 -5.06
CA VAL A 113 17.97 8.86 -3.95
C VAL A 113 17.75 7.40 -4.30
N LEU A 114 16.58 7.03 -4.81
CA LEU A 114 16.29 5.66 -5.26
C LEU A 114 17.27 5.20 -6.34
N GLU A 115 17.56 6.06 -7.30
CA GLU A 115 18.49 5.76 -8.39
C GLU A 115 19.88 5.39 -7.85
N LYS A 116 20.41 6.15 -6.90
CA LYS A 116 21.72 5.88 -6.28
C LYS A 116 21.83 4.47 -5.67
N PHE A 117 20.75 3.94 -5.09
CA PHE A 117 20.76 2.65 -4.39
C PHE A 117 20.28 1.47 -5.24
N CYS A 118 19.48 1.72 -6.27
CA CYS A 118 18.76 0.68 -7.01
C CYS A 118 19.19 0.53 -8.48
N SER A 119 19.87 1.51 -9.10
CA SER A 119 20.20 1.49 -10.54
C SER A 119 21.46 0.71 -10.92
N GLY A 120 22.46 0.61 -10.03
CA GLY A 120 23.78 0.02 -10.36
C GLY A 120 23.79 -1.52 -10.43
N PRO A 121 24.80 -2.17 -11.06
CA PRO A 121 24.85 -3.63 -11.22
C PRO A 121 25.14 -4.40 -9.91
N LYS A 122 25.56 -3.71 -8.85
CA LYS A 122 25.81 -4.31 -7.54
C LYS A 122 24.49 -4.74 -6.88
N LYS A 123 24.56 -5.74 -5.99
CA LYS A 123 23.42 -6.17 -5.17
C LYS A 123 22.93 -4.99 -4.33
N SER A 124 21.70 -4.53 -4.60
CA SER A 124 21.00 -3.59 -3.73
C SER A 124 20.78 -4.25 -2.36
N SER A 125 21.07 -3.51 -1.29
CA SER A 125 20.99 -3.99 0.09
C SER A 125 20.02 -3.11 0.86
N MET A 126 18.96 -3.72 1.40
CA MET A 126 17.99 -3.02 2.23
C MET A 126 18.66 -2.39 3.46
N ALA A 127 19.57 -3.10 4.13
CA ALA A 127 20.27 -2.58 5.31
C ALA A 127 21.05 -1.28 5.01
N ARG A 128 21.81 -1.25 3.90
CA ARG A 128 22.56 -0.04 3.50
C ARG A 128 21.65 1.09 3.05
N PHE A 129 20.55 0.77 2.38
CA PHE A 129 19.53 1.75 1.99
C PHE A 129 18.87 2.36 3.24
N TYR A 130 18.48 1.53 4.21
CA TYR A 130 17.83 1.95 5.43
C TYR A 130 18.75 2.80 6.33
N GLU A 131 20.02 2.42 6.50
CA GLU A 131 21.02 3.26 7.17
C GLU A 131 21.09 4.66 6.51
N ALA A 132 21.15 4.71 5.18
CA ALA A 132 21.20 5.97 4.46
C ALA A 132 19.89 6.77 4.57
N GLN A 133 18.73 6.09 4.66
CA GLN A 133 17.43 6.73 4.90
C GLN A 133 17.36 7.37 6.28
N ARG A 134 17.80 6.66 7.33
CA ARG A 134 17.90 7.23 8.68
C ARG A 134 18.77 8.47 8.69
N LYS A 135 19.97 8.41 8.10
CA LYS A 135 20.88 9.57 7.94
C LYS A 135 20.25 10.72 7.18
N ARG A 136 19.58 10.44 6.06
CA ARG A 136 18.93 11.46 5.22
C ARG A 136 17.79 12.17 5.94
N LEU A 137 17.00 11.42 6.71
CA LEU A 137 15.80 11.92 7.38
C LEU A 137 16.08 12.42 8.81
N GLY A 138 17.29 12.21 9.35
CA GLY A 138 17.62 12.53 10.73
C GLY A 138 16.88 11.66 11.75
N ILE A 139 16.55 10.42 11.40
CA ILE A 139 15.68 9.55 12.20
C ILE A 139 16.48 8.59 13.08
N LEU A 140 16.22 8.68 14.38
CA LEU A 140 16.83 7.87 15.43
C LEU A 140 18.37 8.03 15.47
N LEU A 141 18.92 9.23 15.24
CA LEU A 141 20.37 9.46 15.26
C LEU A 141 20.78 10.25 16.50
N GLU A 142 21.99 9.97 16.98
CA GLU A 142 22.70 10.84 17.91
C GLU A 142 23.24 12.08 17.16
N ASP A 143 23.67 13.11 17.91
CA ASP A 143 24.20 14.35 17.34
C ASP A 143 25.44 14.15 16.45
N ASP A 144 26.21 13.09 16.69
CA ASP A 144 27.39 12.73 15.89
C ASP A 144 27.05 11.93 14.61
N GLY A 145 25.76 11.66 14.37
CA GLY A 145 25.25 10.90 13.23
C GLY A 145 25.35 9.37 13.39
N SER A 146 25.77 8.88 14.56
CA SER A 146 25.67 7.46 14.92
C SER A 146 24.22 7.08 15.29
N PRO A 147 23.82 5.81 15.24
CA PRO A 147 22.45 5.42 15.55
C PRO A 147 22.19 5.44 17.06
N ILE A 148 21.04 5.99 17.48
CA ILE A 148 20.57 5.89 18.86
C ILE A 148 20.53 4.42 19.29
N GLY A 149 21.05 4.13 20.49
CA GLY A 149 21.17 2.78 21.03
C GLY A 149 22.31 1.96 20.42
N GLY A 150 23.19 2.58 19.63
CA GLY A 150 24.43 1.98 19.12
C GLY A 150 24.25 0.96 17.99
N LYS A 151 23.02 0.71 17.52
CA LYS A 151 22.72 -0.25 16.45
C LYS A 151 21.84 0.36 15.36
N TRP A 152 22.13 -0.01 14.11
CA TRP A 152 21.29 0.39 12.97
C TRP A 152 19.96 -0.37 12.91
N SER A 153 19.90 -1.57 13.50
CA SER A 153 18.72 -2.43 13.53
C SER A 153 18.69 -3.24 14.84
N PHE A 154 17.49 -3.42 15.38
CA PHE A 154 17.20 -4.24 16.57
C PHE A 154 16.45 -5.54 16.20
N ASP A 155 16.43 -5.93 14.93
CA ASP A 155 15.71 -7.10 14.38
C ASP A 155 15.93 -8.42 15.14
N THR A 156 17.13 -8.64 15.68
CA THR A 156 17.44 -9.86 16.44
C THR A 156 16.69 -9.96 17.77
N GLU A 157 16.16 -8.84 18.26
CA GLU A 157 15.40 -8.73 19.51
C GLU A 157 13.89 -8.93 19.28
N ASN A 158 13.42 -9.01 18.02
CA ASN A 158 12.00 -9.06 17.64
C ASN A 158 11.45 -10.49 17.45
N ARG A 159 11.90 -11.44 18.28
CA ARG A 159 11.66 -12.88 18.08
C ARG A 159 11.03 -13.57 19.29
N GLU A 160 10.34 -12.82 20.14
CA GLU A 160 9.68 -13.43 21.28
C GLU A 160 8.47 -14.25 20.82
N ARG A 161 8.25 -15.37 21.50
CA ARG A 161 7.06 -16.19 21.29
C ARG A 161 5.92 -15.60 22.13
N LEU A 162 4.78 -15.36 21.49
CA LEU A 162 3.56 -14.95 22.20
C LEU A 162 3.19 -15.96 23.32
N PRO A 163 3.18 -15.55 24.61
CA PRO A 163 2.75 -16.42 25.69
C PRO A 163 1.26 -16.79 25.58
N ALA A 164 0.89 -18.00 26.03
CA ALA A 164 -0.45 -18.56 25.81
C ALA A 164 -1.63 -17.72 26.36
N HIS A 165 -1.38 -16.89 27.39
CA HIS A 165 -2.37 -16.03 28.03
C HIS A 165 -2.00 -14.54 27.95
N HIS A 166 -1.10 -14.17 27.03
CA HIS A 166 -0.74 -12.78 26.84
C HIS A 166 -1.95 -12.00 26.30
N PRO A 167 -2.31 -10.85 26.90
CA PRO A 167 -3.44 -10.06 26.44
C PRO A 167 -3.11 -9.45 25.07
N VAL A 168 -3.86 -9.86 24.04
CA VAL A 168 -3.77 -9.25 22.70
C VAL A 168 -4.92 -8.26 22.55
N PRO A 169 -4.66 -7.00 22.15
CA PRO A 169 -5.72 -6.01 21.97
C PRO A 169 -6.73 -6.45 20.90
N ILE A 170 -8.01 -6.11 21.11
CA ILE A 170 -9.12 -6.47 20.22
C ILE A 170 -8.85 -5.97 18.81
N GLU A 171 -9.01 -6.84 17.81
CA GLU A 171 -8.75 -6.48 16.41
C GLU A 171 -9.51 -5.21 16.00
N PRO A 172 -8.81 -4.20 15.43
CA PRO A 172 -9.44 -2.97 15.00
C PRO A 172 -10.46 -3.23 13.88
N ARG A 173 -11.50 -2.40 13.88
CA ARG A 173 -12.56 -2.40 12.88
C ARG A 173 -13.06 -0.98 12.63
N ALA A 174 -13.03 -0.55 11.37
CA ALA A 174 -13.65 0.71 10.97
C ALA A 174 -15.18 0.62 11.06
N HIS A 175 -15.82 1.75 11.35
CA HIS A 175 -17.27 1.86 11.38
C HIS A 175 -17.86 1.77 9.97
N ALA A 176 -19.14 1.40 9.89
CA ALA A 176 -19.84 1.38 8.61
C ALA A 176 -20.15 2.82 8.15
N SER A 177 -19.80 3.14 6.91
CA SER A 177 -20.14 4.41 6.27
C SER A 177 -21.14 4.21 5.12
N VAL A 178 -21.75 5.29 4.65
CA VAL A 178 -22.66 5.24 3.48
C VAL A 178 -21.94 4.74 2.22
N HIS A 179 -20.66 5.11 2.06
CA HIS A 179 -19.80 4.68 0.95
C HIS A 179 -19.52 3.17 0.99
N LEU A 180 -19.40 2.59 2.19
CA LEU A 180 -19.16 1.16 2.33
C LEU A 180 -20.33 0.32 1.82
N ARG A 181 -21.57 0.71 2.15
CA ARG A 181 -22.76 -0.04 1.70
C ARG A 181 -22.87 -0.01 0.18
N GLU A 182 -22.73 1.16 -0.44
CA GLU A 182 -22.75 1.29 -1.90
C GLU A 182 -21.65 0.44 -2.55
N ALA A 183 -20.43 0.47 -2.00
CA ALA A 183 -19.31 -0.26 -2.57
C ALA A 183 -19.51 -1.78 -2.51
N ILE A 184 -20.08 -2.30 -1.42
CA ILE A 184 -20.42 -3.72 -1.30
C ILE A 184 -21.46 -4.11 -2.37
N ASP A 185 -22.53 -3.33 -2.52
CA ASP A 185 -23.57 -3.59 -3.53
C ASP A 185 -23.04 -3.43 -4.97
N TYR A 186 -22.14 -2.49 -5.19
CA TYR A 186 -21.45 -2.27 -6.46
C TYR A 186 -20.59 -3.49 -6.81
N VAL A 187 -19.74 -3.93 -5.89
CA VAL A 187 -18.82 -5.04 -6.12
C VAL A 187 -19.57 -6.35 -6.31
N SER A 188 -20.58 -6.61 -5.49
CA SER A 188 -21.38 -7.86 -5.55
C SER A 188 -22.07 -8.03 -6.91
N ARG A 189 -22.55 -6.92 -7.51
CA ARG A 189 -23.24 -6.96 -8.80
C ARG A 189 -22.29 -7.01 -9.99
N ARG A 190 -21.14 -6.34 -9.91
CA ARG A 190 -20.25 -6.11 -11.06
C ARG A 190 -19.10 -7.10 -11.14
N PHE A 191 -18.69 -7.66 -10.00
CA PHE A 191 -17.58 -8.60 -9.91
C PHE A 191 -18.02 -9.87 -9.14
N PRO A 192 -19.06 -10.58 -9.59
CA PRO A 192 -19.60 -11.74 -8.86
C PRO A 192 -18.58 -12.88 -8.67
N ASP A 193 -17.57 -12.96 -9.54
CA ASP A 193 -16.51 -13.97 -9.50
C ASP A 193 -15.26 -13.51 -8.70
N HIS A 194 -15.37 -12.47 -7.87
CA HIS A 194 -14.24 -11.98 -7.06
C HIS A 194 -13.72 -13.07 -6.10
N LEU A 195 -12.43 -13.01 -5.75
CA LEU A 195 -11.88 -13.88 -4.70
C LEU A 195 -12.31 -13.41 -3.30
N GLY A 196 -12.42 -14.33 -2.36
CA GLY A 196 -12.70 -14.04 -0.96
C GLY A 196 -14.13 -13.56 -0.66
N SER A 197 -14.40 -13.26 0.61
CA SER A 197 -15.73 -12.84 1.08
C SER A 197 -15.83 -11.33 1.28
N LEU A 198 -16.98 -10.75 0.95
CA LEU A 198 -17.32 -9.35 1.28
C LEU A 198 -17.81 -9.20 2.73
N GLU A 199 -18.11 -10.30 3.41
CA GLU A 199 -18.52 -10.29 4.80
C GLU A 199 -17.38 -9.80 5.70
N HIS A 200 -17.74 -9.24 6.85
CA HIS A 200 -16.79 -8.77 7.87
C HIS A 200 -15.75 -7.74 7.37
N PHE A 201 -16.10 -6.96 6.34
CA PHE A 201 -15.29 -5.80 5.94
C PHE A 201 -15.00 -4.90 7.14
N ARG A 202 -13.75 -4.48 7.27
CA ARG A 202 -13.22 -3.80 8.45
C ARG A 202 -12.29 -2.62 8.17
N TRP A 203 -11.95 -2.37 6.92
CA TRP A 203 -10.92 -1.39 6.57
C TRP A 203 -11.48 0.04 6.57
N PRO A 204 -10.74 1.05 7.06
CA PRO A 204 -11.08 2.46 6.86
C PRO A 204 -11.24 2.82 5.39
N VAL A 205 -12.25 3.63 5.07
CA VAL A 205 -12.50 4.14 3.72
C VAL A 205 -12.38 5.65 3.62
N THR A 206 -12.22 6.33 4.75
CA THR A 206 -11.97 7.78 4.86
C THR A 206 -10.63 8.07 5.55
N ARG A 207 -10.12 9.31 5.40
CA ARG A 207 -8.90 9.75 6.10
C ARG A 207 -9.08 9.73 7.61
N ASP A 208 -10.19 10.28 8.10
CA ASP A 208 -10.50 10.33 9.53
C ASP A 208 -10.54 8.93 10.17
N GLU A 209 -11.19 7.96 9.50
CA GLU A 209 -11.21 6.58 9.98
C GLU A 209 -9.81 5.94 9.99
N ALA A 210 -8.97 6.25 8.99
CA ALA A 210 -7.61 5.75 8.92
C ALA A 210 -6.72 6.36 10.03
N ASP A 211 -6.95 7.63 10.35
CA ASP A 211 -6.26 8.34 11.43
C ASP A 211 -6.61 7.77 12.81
N VAL A 212 -7.89 7.49 13.05
CA VAL A 212 -8.36 6.81 14.26
C VAL A 212 -7.75 5.41 14.34
N TRP A 213 -7.77 4.64 13.25
CA TRP A 213 -7.15 3.31 13.22
C TRP A 213 -5.67 3.34 13.58
N TYR A 214 -4.93 4.28 12.99
CA TYR A 214 -3.51 4.40 13.25
C TYR A 214 -3.23 4.86 14.68
N GLN A 215 -4.06 5.76 15.23
CA GLN A 215 -3.98 6.16 16.63
C GLN A 215 -4.19 4.96 17.58
N SER A 216 -5.20 4.13 17.34
CA SER A 216 -5.42 2.90 18.12
C SER A 216 -4.23 1.93 18.07
N PHE A 217 -3.54 1.82 16.92
CA PHE A 217 -2.29 1.05 16.87
C PHE A 217 -1.22 1.64 17.81
N LEU A 218 -1.00 2.96 17.74
CA LEU A 218 -0.01 3.62 18.58
C LEU A 218 -0.30 3.39 20.07
N ASP A 219 -1.56 3.54 20.48
CA ASP A 219 -1.94 3.47 21.88
C ASP A 219 -1.98 2.03 22.43
N GLU A 220 -2.38 1.06 21.62
CA GLU A 220 -2.68 -0.30 22.12
C GLU A 220 -1.61 -1.33 21.79
N ARG A 221 -0.86 -1.14 20.70
CA ARG A 221 -0.03 -2.21 20.12
C ARG A 221 1.43 -1.83 19.92
N PHE A 222 1.72 -0.56 19.73
CA PHE A 222 3.03 -0.12 19.26
C PHE A 222 4.16 -0.49 20.23
N SER A 223 3.94 -0.41 21.54
CA SER A 223 4.95 -0.79 22.54
C SER A 223 5.45 -2.24 22.41
N SER A 224 4.58 -3.16 21.99
CA SER A 224 4.90 -4.59 21.83
C SER A 224 4.98 -5.03 20.36
N PHE A 225 5.11 -4.08 19.43
CA PHE A 225 5.23 -4.37 18.01
C PHE A 225 6.46 -5.23 17.72
N GLY A 226 7.61 -4.87 18.27
CA GLY A 226 8.88 -5.56 18.04
C GLY A 226 8.89 -6.96 18.65
N ASP A 227 8.50 -7.08 19.92
CA ASP A 227 8.55 -8.35 20.67
C ASP A 227 7.88 -9.50 19.92
N TYR A 228 6.71 -9.22 19.31
CA TYR A 228 5.87 -10.22 18.67
C TYR A 228 5.80 -10.09 17.14
N GLU A 229 6.74 -9.39 16.49
CA GLU A 229 6.74 -9.14 15.04
C GLU A 229 6.68 -10.43 14.21
N ASP A 230 7.37 -11.49 14.67
CA ASP A 230 7.44 -12.80 14.01
C ASP A 230 6.44 -13.84 14.58
N SER A 231 5.60 -13.46 15.56
CA SER A 231 4.64 -14.39 16.18
C SER A 231 3.45 -14.69 15.26
N ILE A 232 3.00 -15.94 15.24
CA ILE A 232 1.79 -16.39 14.51
C ILE A 232 0.76 -16.91 15.52
N SER A 233 -0.52 -16.63 15.29
CA SER A 233 -1.62 -17.06 16.14
C SER A 233 -2.78 -17.65 15.34
N THR A 234 -3.39 -18.71 15.87
CA THR A 234 -4.63 -19.28 15.34
C THR A 234 -5.88 -18.56 15.84
N ARG A 235 -5.73 -17.59 16.75
CA ARG A 235 -6.85 -16.87 17.41
C ARG A 235 -6.94 -15.40 17.05
N HIS A 236 -5.81 -14.80 16.64
CA HIS A 236 -5.71 -13.37 16.38
C HIS A 236 -5.06 -13.17 15.02
N ALA A 237 -5.74 -12.46 14.12
CA ALA A 237 -5.24 -12.23 12.77
C ALA A 237 -4.11 -11.19 12.71
N PHE A 238 -4.07 -10.25 13.65
CA PHE A 238 -3.15 -9.10 13.58
C PHE A 238 -2.14 -8.99 14.73
N LEU A 239 -2.37 -9.64 15.87
CA LEU A 239 -1.51 -9.48 17.06
C LEU A 239 -1.24 -7.99 17.36
N PHE A 240 0.04 -7.60 17.31
CA PHE A 240 0.54 -6.25 17.58
C PHE A 240 0.88 -5.46 16.31
N HIS A 241 0.51 -5.97 15.13
CA HIS A 241 0.70 -5.25 13.88
C HIS A 241 -0.25 -4.07 13.75
N SER A 242 0.21 -3.03 13.07
CA SER A 242 -0.57 -1.81 12.80
C SER A 242 -1.70 -2.02 11.79
N ALA A 243 -1.56 -3.01 10.90
CA ALA A 243 -2.49 -3.29 9.81
C ALA A 243 -2.83 -2.05 8.95
N ILE A 244 -1.92 -1.09 8.82
CA ILE A 244 -2.16 0.19 8.11
C ILE A 244 -1.91 0.14 6.60
N THR A 245 -1.37 -0.96 6.08
CA THR A 245 -0.95 -1.04 4.66
C THR A 245 -2.09 -0.77 3.67
N PRO A 246 -3.37 -1.15 3.90
CA PRO A 246 -4.44 -0.82 2.97
C PRO A 246 -4.69 0.69 2.88
N MET A 247 -4.65 1.41 4.01
CA MET A 247 -4.88 2.85 4.08
C MET A 247 -3.66 3.65 3.59
N LEU A 248 -2.46 3.20 3.95
CA LEU A 248 -1.20 3.81 3.50
C LEU A 248 -1.05 3.70 1.99
N ASN A 249 -1.28 2.53 1.40
CA ASN A 249 -1.01 2.31 -0.01
C ASN A 249 -2.02 2.98 -0.96
N ILE A 250 -3.18 3.41 -0.46
CA ILE A 250 -4.18 4.17 -1.24
C ILE A 250 -4.19 5.66 -0.90
N GLY A 251 -3.29 6.12 -0.03
CA GLY A 251 -3.13 7.54 0.33
C GLY A 251 -4.15 8.09 1.34
N LEU A 252 -4.85 7.21 2.08
CA LEU A 252 -5.64 7.65 3.25
C LEU A 252 -4.75 8.03 4.43
N LEU A 253 -3.55 7.44 4.52
CA LEU A 253 -2.50 7.85 5.43
C LEU A 253 -1.32 8.41 4.65
N ASP A 254 -0.79 9.54 5.12
CA ASP A 254 0.44 10.11 4.62
C ASP A 254 1.66 9.42 5.28
N PRO A 255 2.64 8.92 4.50
CA PRO A 255 3.80 8.23 5.05
C PRO A 255 4.65 9.07 6.01
N GLN A 256 4.75 10.39 5.78
CA GLN A 256 5.54 11.28 6.64
C GLN A 256 4.81 11.46 7.98
N GLN A 257 3.50 11.65 7.95
CA GLN A 257 2.67 11.72 9.16
C GLN A 257 2.74 10.43 9.98
N VAL A 258 2.77 9.26 9.32
CA VAL A 258 2.97 7.97 10.00
C VAL A 258 4.30 7.96 10.76
N VAL A 259 5.39 8.34 10.10
CA VAL A 259 6.72 8.37 10.74
C VAL A 259 6.76 9.36 11.90
N ASP A 260 6.30 10.60 11.69
CA ASP A 260 6.37 11.67 12.67
C ASP A 260 5.54 11.35 13.93
N ARG A 261 4.34 10.78 13.74
CA ARG A 261 3.47 10.37 14.85
C ARG A 261 4.04 9.19 15.62
N ALA A 262 4.65 8.20 14.95
CA ALA A 262 5.33 7.10 15.64
C ALA A 262 6.48 7.61 16.52
N LEU A 263 7.35 8.48 15.98
CA LEU A 263 8.46 9.07 16.72
C LEU A 263 7.96 9.91 17.92
N SER A 264 6.95 10.75 17.69
CA SER A 264 6.36 11.60 18.72
C SER A 264 5.67 10.78 19.82
N HIS A 265 4.96 9.71 19.45
CA HIS A 265 4.32 8.82 20.41
C HIS A 265 5.39 8.09 21.24
N ALA A 266 6.42 7.53 20.60
CA ALA A 266 7.48 6.83 21.30
C ALA A 266 8.20 7.70 22.33
N LEU A 267 8.47 8.97 22.00
CA LEU A 267 9.06 9.93 22.93
C LEU A 267 8.18 10.17 24.17
N ARG A 268 6.86 10.23 24.01
CA ARG A 268 5.92 10.49 25.12
C ARG A 268 5.61 9.26 25.97
N HIS A 269 5.65 8.08 25.36
CA HIS A 269 5.17 6.84 25.97
C HIS A 269 6.27 5.81 26.26
N GLN A 270 7.54 6.18 26.04
CA GLN A 270 8.71 5.32 26.28
C GLN A 270 8.62 3.97 25.55
N VAL A 271 8.17 3.99 24.28
CA VAL A 271 8.10 2.79 23.45
C VAL A 271 9.49 2.15 23.34
N PRO A 272 9.62 0.83 23.58
CA PRO A 272 10.88 0.12 23.45
C PRO A 272 11.55 0.33 22.09
N MET A 273 12.88 0.44 22.09
CA MET A 273 13.64 0.77 20.88
C MET A 273 13.46 -0.29 19.79
N ASN A 274 13.37 -1.57 20.14
CA ASN A 274 13.16 -2.67 19.19
C ASN A 274 11.81 -2.55 18.46
N SER A 275 10.75 -2.14 19.17
CA SER A 275 9.42 -1.85 18.62
C SER A 275 9.42 -0.59 17.74
N LEU A 276 9.98 0.51 18.24
CA LEU A 276 10.06 1.78 17.50
C LEU A 276 10.89 1.63 16.22
N GLU A 277 12.12 1.16 16.35
CA GLU A 277 13.04 0.98 15.22
C GLU A 277 12.49 -0.05 14.23
N GLY A 278 11.96 -1.17 14.72
CA GLY A 278 11.33 -2.19 13.89
C GLY A 278 10.21 -1.62 13.02
N PHE A 279 9.26 -0.90 13.62
CA PHE A 279 8.16 -0.27 12.89
C PHE A 279 8.67 0.75 11.84
N ILE A 280 9.57 1.65 12.25
CA ILE A 280 10.15 2.67 11.36
C ILE A 280 10.89 2.00 10.19
N ARG A 281 11.63 0.92 10.44
CA ARG A 281 12.35 0.13 9.43
C ARG A 281 11.42 -0.48 8.40
N GLN A 282 10.21 -0.91 8.77
CA GLN A 282 9.21 -1.36 7.80
C GLN A 282 8.74 -0.21 6.89
N VAL A 283 8.54 0.98 7.45
CA VAL A 283 7.97 2.15 6.73
C VAL A 283 9.02 2.87 5.87
N ILE A 284 10.13 3.37 6.43
CA ILE A 284 11.13 4.17 5.70
C ILE A 284 12.20 3.30 5.03
N GLY A 285 12.30 2.04 5.44
CA GLY A 285 13.25 1.05 4.95
C GLY A 285 12.63 0.14 3.91
N TRP A 286 11.95 -0.94 4.33
CA TRP A 286 11.48 -1.99 3.43
C TRP A 286 10.52 -1.48 2.37
N ARG A 287 9.49 -0.72 2.75
CA ARG A 287 8.51 -0.19 1.80
C ARG A 287 9.15 0.70 0.74
N GLU A 288 9.98 1.66 1.15
CA GLU A 288 10.68 2.58 0.24
C GLU A 288 11.74 1.86 -0.62
N PHE A 289 12.43 0.87 -0.07
CA PHE A 289 13.41 0.05 -0.79
C PHE A 289 12.74 -0.79 -1.88
N MET A 290 11.59 -1.42 -1.56
CA MET A 290 10.82 -2.19 -2.53
C MET A 290 10.24 -1.31 -3.64
N HIS A 291 9.81 -0.09 -3.32
CA HIS A 291 9.44 0.90 -4.33
C HIS A 291 10.61 1.22 -5.27
N GLY A 292 11.81 1.51 -4.74
CA GLY A 292 13.00 1.72 -5.55
C GLY A 292 13.37 0.53 -6.42
N LEU A 293 13.32 -0.69 -5.86
CA LEU A 293 13.56 -1.91 -6.64
C LEU A 293 12.53 -2.09 -7.76
N TYR A 294 11.27 -1.80 -7.49
CA TYR A 294 10.21 -1.83 -8.49
C TYR A 294 10.47 -0.84 -9.63
N CYS A 295 10.78 0.42 -9.32
CA CYS A 295 11.03 1.46 -10.32
C CYS A 295 12.23 1.16 -11.22
N HIS A 296 13.32 0.61 -10.68
CA HIS A 296 14.57 0.42 -11.43
C HIS A 296 14.78 -1.00 -11.96
N ARG A 297 14.16 -2.00 -11.33
CA ARG A 297 14.37 -3.43 -11.65
C ARG A 297 13.07 -4.23 -11.71
N GLY A 298 11.91 -3.59 -11.62
CA GLY A 298 10.61 -4.28 -11.54
C GLY A 298 10.35 -5.24 -12.69
N VAL A 299 10.71 -4.86 -13.93
CA VAL A 299 10.58 -5.75 -15.10
C VAL A 299 11.48 -6.99 -14.97
N MET A 300 12.73 -6.81 -14.53
CA MET A 300 13.66 -7.92 -14.30
C MET A 300 13.16 -8.85 -13.19
N VAL A 301 12.70 -8.28 -12.07
CA VAL A 301 12.19 -9.04 -10.91
C VAL A 301 10.93 -9.81 -11.30
N ARG A 302 9.98 -9.17 -11.98
CA ARG A 302 8.71 -9.79 -12.41
C ARG A 302 8.92 -10.96 -13.37
N ASN A 303 9.92 -10.88 -14.25
CA ASN A 303 10.23 -11.94 -15.23
C ASN A 303 11.32 -12.91 -14.75
N GLY A 304 11.80 -12.76 -13.51
CA GLY A 304 12.87 -13.60 -12.97
C GLY A 304 12.35 -14.99 -12.61
N ASN A 305 12.98 -16.03 -13.17
CA ASN A 305 12.70 -17.43 -12.82
C ASN A 305 14.00 -18.21 -12.65
N PHE A 306 14.78 -17.87 -11.61
CA PHE A 306 16.11 -18.44 -11.38
C PHE A 306 16.12 -19.98 -11.33
N TRP A 307 15.12 -20.56 -10.67
CA TRP A 307 14.97 -22.03 -10.53
C TRP A 307 14.22 -22.70 -11.68
N GLN A 308 13.76 -21.93 -12.67
CA GLN A 308 12.98 -22.43 -13.82
C GLN A 308 11.75 -23.25 -13.42
N PHE A 309 11.01 -22.78 -12.40
CA PHE A 309 9.76 -23.42 -12.00
C PHE A 309 8.64 -23.10 -12.99
N ASP A 310 7.80 -24.10 -13.26
CA ASP A 310 6.69 -24.04 -14.24
C ASP A 310 5.36 -24.56 -13.66
N ARG A 311 5.35 -25.10 -12.43
CA ARG A 311 4.16 -25.67 -11.82
C ARG A 311 3.08 -24.59 -11.62
N PRO A 312 1.83 -24.81 -12.07
CA PRO A 312 0.74 -23.89 -11.82
C PRO A 312 0.40 -23.81 -10.33
N MET A 313 -0.17 -22.67 -9.91
CA MET A 313 -0.64 -22.51 -8.53
C MET A 313 -1.74 -23.54 -8.22
N PRO A 314 -1.63 -24.34 -7.15
CA PRO A 314 -2.64 -25.34 -6.83
C PRO A 314 -3.96 -24.71 -6.39
N LYS A 315 -5.07 -25.39 -6.69
CA LYS A 315 -6.42 -24.96 -6.28
C LYS A 315 -6.53 -24.71 -4.76
N GLY A 316 -5.85 -25.55 -3.97
CA GLY A 316 -5.76 -25.45 -2.51
C GLY A 316 -5.32 -24.08 -1.98
N PHE A 317 -4.59 -23.29 -2.76
CA PHE A 317 -4.20 -21.93 -2.39
C PHE A 317 -5.40 -20.97 -2.35
N TYR A 318 -6.41 -21.19 -3.20
CA TYR A 318 -7.56 -20.31 -3.35
C TYR A 318 -8.77 -20.73 -2.49
N ASP A 319 -8.94 -22.03 -2.27
CA ASP A 319 -10.08 -22.59 -1.52
C ASP A 319 -9.71 -23.13 -0.13
N ALA A 320 -8.45 -22.92 0.30
CA ALA A 320 -7.90 -23.40 1.56
C ALA A 320 -7.99 -24.93 1.76
N SER A 321 -8.15 -25.72 0.70
CA SER A 321 -8.23 -27.19 0.76
C SER A 321 -6.87 -27.89 0.86
N THR A 322 -5.84 -27.21 1.37
CA THR A 322 -4.46 -27.75 1.42
C THR A 322 -4.30 -28.94 2.37
N GLY A 323 -5.18 -29.05 3.38
CA GLY A 323 -5.06 -30.03 4.46
C GLY A 323 -3.90 -29.77 5.43
N ILE A 324 -3.23 -28.60 5.32
CA ILE A 324 -2.13 -28.19 6.18
C ILE A 324 -2.68 -27.19 7.20
N PRO A 325 -2.75 -27.54 8.50
CA PRO A 325 -3.11 -26.57 9.53
C PRO A 325 -2.02 -25.49 9.66
N PRO A 326 -2.38 -24.26 10.08
CA PRO A 326 -1.43 -23.19 10.34
C PRO A 326 -0.45 -23.51 11.47
#